data_AF-A0AAW6UZN4-F1
#
_entry.id   AF-A0AAW6UZN4-F1
#
_cell.length_a   1.000
_cell.length_b   1.000
_cell.length_c   1.000
_cell.angle_alpha   90.00
_cell.angle_beta   90.00
_cell.angle_gamma   90.00
#
_symmetry.space_group_name_H-M   'P 1'
#
loop_
_entity.id
_entity.type
_entity.pdbx_description
1 polymer ?
#
loop_
_entity_poly.entity_id
_entity_poly.type
_entity_poly.pdbx_seq_one_letter_code
_entity_poly.pdbx_strand_id
1 'polypeptide(L)'
;MNLLFKMILMFILIFTAIWLFATYKILPLATDSGAALASCLSASATIFAAIVAYLLLDNWKIQHKYQLTSTYFQKTFNSYVELNESLFRLQNHYDSWSEEIYREHGEIDDYEDGGLISKIGITRDKLKNFVDRIEAYSLIFKDDGLNTLISEVDSKLKKILCPVMDEYHAMEGQIDSRAHLRNSESLKKELTKFLVDYDKKIKEQLASKIVF
;
A
#
# COMPACT_ATOMS: atom_id res chain seq x y z
N MET A 1 -12.58 10.06 23.42
CA MET A 1 -13.48 11.22 23.60
C MET A 1 -13.62 11.94 22.26
N ASN A 2 -14.84 12.00 21.71
CA ASN A 2 -15.13 12.56 20.38
C ASN A 2 -14.66 14.02 20.27
N LEU A 3 -14.14 14.45 19.10
CA LEU A 3 -13.67 15.81 18.83
C LEU A 3 -14.74 16.85 19.17
N LEU A 4 -16.00 16.58 18.79
CA LEU A 4 -17.12 17.46 19.06
C LEU A 4 -17.33 17.66 20.57
N PHE A 5 -17.17 16.60 21.37
CA PHE A 5 -17.25 16.69 22.82
C PHE A 5 -16.08 17.50 23.41
N LYS A 6 -14.86 17.36 22.88
CA LYS A 6 -13.71 18.21 23.26
C LYS A 6 -13.98 19.69 22.98
N MET A 7 -14.52 20.01 21.81
CA MET A 7 -14.86 21.38 21.42
C MET A 7 -15.93 21.98 22.34
N ILE A 8 -17.01 21.24 22.62
CA ILE A 8 -18.09 21.69 23.52
C ILE A 8 -17.56 21.89 24.94
N LEU A 9 -16.73 20.97 25.44
CA LEU A 9 -16.13 21.11 26.77
C LEU A 9 -15.25 22.37 26.87
N MET A 10 -14.41 22.63 25.85
CA MET A 10 -13.58 23.83 25.82
C MET A 10 -14.41 25.11 25.72
N PHE A 11 -15.50 25.09 24.95
CA PHE A 11 -16.45 26.21 24.89
C PHE A 11 -17.01 26.53 26.28
N ILE A 12 -17.54 25.52 26.98
CA ILE A 12 -18.13 25.68 28.32
C ILE A 12 -17.08 26.24 29.30
N LEU A 13 -15.85 25.72 29.28
CA LEU A 13 -14.78 26.18 30.17
C LEU A 13 -14.40 27.64 29.91
N ILE A 14 -14.16 28.02 28.65
CA ILE A 14 -13.78 29.39 28.27
C ILE A 14 -14.92 30.36 28.58
N PHE A 15 -16.15 30.00 28.21
CA PHE A 15 -17.32 30.81 28.46
C PHE A 15 -17.53 31.04 29.96
N THR A 16 -17.45 29.98 30.77
CA THR A 16 -17.63 30.09 32.22
C THR A 16 -16.51 30.92 32.87
N ALA A 17 -15.25 30.74 32.46
CA ALA A 17 -14.12 31.50 32.99
C ALA A 17 -14.25 32.99 32.67
N ILE A 18 -14.62 33.34 31.44
CA ILE A 18 -14.76 34.74 31.02
C ILE A 18 -16.01 35.37 31.61
N TRP A 19 -17.11 34.62 31.76
CA TRP A 19 -18.30 35.07 32.46
C TRP A 19 -18.02 35.40 33.92
N LEU A 20 -17.29 34.52 34.63
CA LEU A 20 -16.86 34.79 36.01
C LEU A 20 -15.93 36.01 36.06
N PHE A 21 -14.97 36.12 35.15
CA PHE A 21 -14.09 37.29 35.12
C PHE A 21 -14.87 38.59 34.86
N ALA A 22 -15.79 38.59 33.89
CA ALA A 22 -16.62 39.73 33.56
C ALA A 22 -17.49 40.17 34.74
N THR A 23 -18.16 39.23 35.42
CA THR A 23 -19.05 39.52 36.56
C THR A 23 -18.30 40.01 37.80
N TYR A 24 -17.16 39.42 38.14
CA TYR A 24 -16.44 39.77 39.37
C TYR A 24 -15.47 40.94 39.21
N LYS A 25 -14.96 41.21 38.00
CA LYS A 25 -13.90 42.20 37.78
C LYS A 25 -14.28 43.35 36.87
N ILE A 26 -15.10 43.14 35.84
CA ILE A 26 -15.37 44.15 34.82
C ILE A 26 -16.67 44.90 35.10
N LEU A 27 -17.78 44.18 35.31
CA LEU A 27 -19.10 44.76 35.57
C LEU A 27 -19.13 45.74 36.76
N PRO A 28 -18.44 45.50 37.90
CA PRO A 28 -18.41 46.46 39.02
C PRO A 28 -17.70 47.78 38.70
N LEU A 29 -16.87 47.82 37.65
CA LEU A 29 -16.05 48.98 37.26
C LEU A 29 -16.53 49.62 35.95
N ALA A 30 -17.46 48.98 35.23
CA ALA A 30 -17.90 49.42 33.91
C ALA A 30 -18.97 50.52 34.01
N THR A 31 -18.78 51.59 33.26
CA THR A 31 -19.79 52.65 33.06
C THR A 31 -20.84 52.26 32.01
N ASP A 32 -20.46 51.43 31.02
CA ASP A 32 -21.36 50.80 30.06
C ASP A 32 -21.23 49.27 30.13
N SER A 33 -22.15 48.65 30.87
CA SER A 33 -22.20 47.21 31.07
C SER A 33 -22.46 46.43 29.78
N GLY A 34 -23.17 47.01 28.81
CA GLY A 34 -23.49 46.36 27.54
C GLY A 34 -22.25 46.23 26.66
N ALA A 35 -21.52 47.34 26.48
CA ALA A 35 -20.29 47.35 25.69
C ALA A 35 -19.18 46.48 26.34
N ALA A 36 -19.10 46.49 27.68
CA ALA A 36 -18.15 45.66 28.42
C ALA A 36 -18.42 44.15 28.25
N LEU A 37 -19.69 43.74 28.34
CA LEU A 37 -20.08 42.34 28.12
C LEU A 37 -19.84 41.90 26.67
N ALA A 38 -20.20 42.74 25.69
CA ALA A 38 -19.95 42.47 24.28
C ALA A 38 -18.46 42.27 23.98
N SER A 39 -17.59 43.10 24.58
CA SER A 39 -16.14 42.98 24.44
C SER A 39 -15.60 41.68 25.05
N CYS A 40 -16.09 41.28 26.23
CA CYS A 40 -15.72 40.02 26.86
C CYS A 40 -16.17 38.80 26.03
N LEU A 41 -17.38 38.86 25.45
CA LEU A 41 -17.91 37.82 24.58
C LEU A 41 -17.10 37.72 23.27
N SER A 42 -16.66 38.85 22.73
CA SER A 42 -15.80 38.87 21.54
C SER A 42 -14.42 38.27 21.83
N ALA A 43 -13.84 38.59 23.01
CA ALA A 43 -12.59 38.00 23.46
C ALA A 43 -12.73 36.48 23.69
N SER A 44 -13.85 36.02 24.27
CA SER A 44 -14.11 34.59 24.46
C SER A 44 -14.25 33.84 23.15
N ALA A 45 -14.97 34.43 22.18
CA ALA A 45 -15.10 33.87 20.83
C ALA A 45 -13.73 33.75 20.14
N THR A 46 -12.86 34.75 20.28
CA THR A 46 -11.52 34.75 19.69
C THR A 46 -10.63 33.66 20.29
N ILE A 47 -10.61 33.53 21.62
CA ILE A 47 -9.85 32.48 22.33
C ILE A 47 -10.39 31.09 21.95
N PHE A 48 -11.71 30.93 21.94
CA PHE A 48 -12.36 29.69 21.55
C PHE A 48 -12.03 29.30 20.10
N ALA A 49 -12.10 30.25 19.16
CA ALA A 49 -11.76 30.01 17.77
C ALA A 49 -10.31 29.52 17.59
N ALA A 50 -9.35 30.12 18.31
CA ALA A 50 -7.96 29.68 18.29
C ALA A 50 -7.78 28.24 18.82
N ILE A 51 -8.44 27.91 19.92
CA ILE A 51 -8.39 26.56 20.51
C ILE A 51 -9.07 25.53 19.59
N VAL A 52 -10.21 25.87 19.00
CA VAL A 52 -10.89 25.01 18.03
C VAL A 52 -10.04 24.80 16.78
N ALA A 53 -9.42 25.84 16.24
CA ALA A 53 -8.51 25.71 15.10
C ALA A 53 -7.35 24.75 15.40
N TYR A 54 -6.78 24.84 16.60
CA TYR A 54 -5.75 23.89 17.06
C TYR A 54 -6.27 22.45 17.12
N LEU A 55 -7.43 22.22 17.74
CA LEU A 55 -8.04 20.89 17.86
C LEU A 55 -8.40 20.29 16.48
N LEU A 56 -8.92 21.12 15.58
CA LEU A 56 -9.22 20.71 14.21
C LEU A 56 -7.96 20.35 13.44
N LEU A 57 -6.89 21.14 13.58
CA LEU A 57 -5.61 20.85 12.94
C LEU A 57 -4.99 19.55 13.44
N ASP A 58 -5.03 19.30 14.76
CA ASP A 58 -4.53 18.08 15.36
C ASP A 58 -5.31 16.84 14.86
N ASN A 59 -6.65 16.93 14.86
CA ASN A 59 -7.49 15.86 14.36
C ASN A 59 -7.31 15.64 12.84
N TRP A 60 -7.15 16.72 12.07
CA TRP A 60 -6.86 16.65 10.64
C TRP A 60 -5.55 15.92 10.37
N LYS A 61 -4.47 16.21 11.13
CA LYS A 61 -3.19 15.50 10.99
C LYS A 61 -3.35 14.00 11.21
N ILE A 62 -4.13 13.61 12.22
CA ILE A 62 -4.40 12.21 12.53
C ILE A 62 -5.18 11.55 11.37
N GLN A 63 -6.30 12.15 10.96
CA GLN A 63 -7.12 11.64 9.85
C GLN A 63 -6.33 11.55 8.55
N HIS A 64 -5.56 12.59 8.23
CA HIS A 64 -4.74 12.63 7.03
C HIS A 64 -3.67 11.54 7.03
N LYS A 65 -3.02 11.30 8.19
CA LYS A 65 -2.07 10.19 8.35
C LYS A 65 -2.74 8.84 8.08
N TYR A 66 -3.91 8.57 8.66
CA TYR A 66 -4.64 7.32 8.43
C TYR A 66 -5.06 7.15 6.96
N GLN A 67 -5.57 8.22 6.35
CA GLN A 67 -5.93 8.21 4.94
C GLN A 67 -4.72 7.94 4.04
N LEU A 68 -3.58 8.56 4.35
CA LEU A 68 -2.33 8.34 3.64
C LEU A 68 -1.87 6.88 3.78
N THR A 69 -1.82 6.34 5.01
CA THR A 69 -1.49 4.94 5.28
C THR A 69 -2.39 3.99 4.48
N SER A 70 -3.71 4.18 4.55
CA SER A 70 -4.68 3.37 3.83
C SER A 70 -4.47 3.43 2.30
N THR A 71 -4.23 4.63 1.76
CA THR A 71 -4.00 4.82 0.32
C THR A 71 -2.73 4.13 -0.15
N TYR A 72 -1.62 4.28 0.59
CA TYR A 72 -0.36 3.61 0.26
C TYR A 72 -0.52 2.09 0.35
N PHE A 73 -1.14 1.61 1.43
CA PHE A 73 -1.41 0.19 1.62
C PHE A 73 -2.25 -0.40 0.48
N GLN A 74 -3.35 0.26 0.10
CA GLN A 74 -4.23 -0.22 -0.97
C GLN A 74 -3.48 -0.31 -2.31
N LYS A 75 -2.64 0.68 -2.63
CA LYS A 75 -1.80 0.64 -3.84
C LYS A 75 -0.81 -0.53 -3.81
N THR A 76 -0.17 -0.76 -2.67
CA THR A 76 0.74 -1.89 -2.47
C THR A 76 0.02 -3.23 -2.62
N PHE A 77 -1.16 -3.36 -2.01
CA PHE A 77 -1.98 -4.57 -2.13
C PHE A 77 -2.41 -4.83 -3.58
N ASN A 78 -2.83 -3.81 -4.32
CA ASN A 78 -3.18 -3.95 -5.72
C ASN A 78 -1.99 -4.43 -6.56
N SER A 79 -0.78 -3.89 -6.33
CA SER A 79 0.42 -4.37 -7.03
C SER A 79 0.77 -5.82 -6.70
N TYR A 80 0.48 -6.27 -5.47
CA TYR A 80 0.60 -7.69 -5.12
C TYR A 80 -0.38 -8.56 -5.91
N VAL A 81 -1.64 -8.14 -6.01
CA VAL A 81 -2.67 -8.85 -6.79
C VAL A 81 -2.25 -8.97 -8.26
N GLU A 82 -1.75 -7.88 -8.85
CA GLU A 82 -1.25 -7.87 -10.24
C GLU A 82 -0.07 -8.83 -10.45
N LEU A 83 0.87 -8.86 -9.51
CA LEU A 83 1.99 -9.80 -9.51
C LEU A 83 1.50 -11.25 -9.40
N ASN A 84 0.63 -11.54 -8.43
CA ASN A 84 0.10 -12.87 -8.20
C ASN A 84 -0.66 -13.41 -9.43
N GLU A 85 -1.46 -12.57 -10.07
CA GLU A 85 -2.12 -12.92 -11.33
C GLU A 85 -1.11 -13.23 -12.45
N SER A 86 -0.01 -12.47 -12.52
CA SER A 86 1.07 -12.73 -13.50
C SER A 86 1.77 -14.05 -13.23
N LEU A 87 2.07 -14.35 -11.97
CA LEU A 87 2.70 -15.61 -11.56
C LEU A 87 1.79 -16.80 -11.90
N PHE A 88 0.47 -16.68 -11.67
CA PHE A 88 -0.49 -17.71 -12.02
C PHE A 88 -0.58 -17.92 -13.54
N ARG A 89 -0.60 -16.85 -14.34
CA ARG A 89 -0.58 -16.95 -15.81
C ARG A 89 0.72 -17.60 -16.31
N LEU A 90 1.86 -17.26 -15.71
CA LEU A 90 3.16 -17.84 -16.05
C LEU A 90 3.25 -19.33 -15.67
N GLN A 91 2.74 -19.69 -14.48
CA GLN A 91 2.65 -21.08 -14.00
C GLN A 91 1.84 -21.96 -14.95
N ASN A 92 0.71 -21.45 -15.47
CA ASN A 92 -0.16 -22.21 -16.37
C ASN A 92 0.26 -22.15 -17.84
N HIS A 93 1.37 -21.46 -18.15
CA HIS A 93 1.83 -21.36 -19.53
C HIS A 93 2.26 -22.71 -20.09
N TYR A 94 2.87 -23.58 -19.28
CA TYR A 94 3.24 -24.94 -19.67
C TYR A 94 2.04 -25.73 -20.20
N ASP A 95 0.90 -25.70 -19.49
CA ASP A 95 -0.28 -26.47 -19.89
C ASP A 95 -0.81 -26.00 -21.25
N SER A 96 -0.93 -24.68 -21.42
CA SER A 96 -1.34 -24.05 -22.69
C SER A 96 -0.44 -24.48 -23.85
N TRP A 97 0.87 -24.49 -23.63
CA TRP A 97 1.83 -24.77 -24.69
C TRP A 97 1.93 -26.27 -24.98
N SER A 98 1.85 -27.12 -23.94
CA SER A 98 1.82 -28.58 -24.11
C SER A 98 0.59 -29.04 -24.92
N GLU A 99 -0.57 -28.39 -24.75
CA GLU A 99 -1.77 -28.67 -25.54
C GLU A 99 -1.61 -28.24 -27.01
N GLU A 100 -0.97 -27.11 -27.25
CA GLU A 100 -0.72 -26.57 -28.60
C GLU A 100 0.21 -27.50 -29.38
N ILE A 101 1.32 -27.92 -28.78
CA ILE A 101 2.27 -28.89 -29.33
C ILE A 101 1.58 -30.21 -29.67
N TYR A 102 0.69 -30.67 -28.79
CA TYR A 102 -0.09 -31.88 -29.02
C TYR A 102 -1.04 -31.73 -30.23
N ARG A 103 -1.70 -30.57 -30.39
CA ARG A 103 -2.60 -30.29 -31.53
C ARG A 103 -1.85 -30.19 -32.85
N GLU A 104 -0.65 -29.64 -32.83
CA GLU A 104 0.20 -29.45 -34.01
C GLU A 104 1.06 -30.68 -34.33
N HIS A 105 0.79 -31.83 -33.70
CA HIS A 105 1.52 -33.09 -33.92
C HIS A 105 3.05 -32.98 -33.70
N GLY A 106 3.48 -32.02 -32.87
CA GLY A 106 4.89 -31.73 -32.62
C GLY A 106 5.59 -30.88 -33.68
N GLU A 107 4.88 -30.40 -34.71
CA GLU A 107 5.37 -29.38 -35.63
C GLU A 107 5.15 -28.00 -35.00
N ILE A 108 6.16 -27.50 -34.29
CA ILE A 108 6.16 -26.15 -33.73
C ILE A 108 7.03 -25.32 -34.65
N ASP A 109 6.54 -24.15 -35.06
CA ASP A 109 7.39 -23.19 -35.78
C ASP A 109 8.49 -22.73 -34.79
N ASP A 110 9.73 -23.18 -35.01
CA ASP A 110 10.89 -23.03 -34.10
C ASP A 110 11.29 -21.56 -33.78
N TYR A 111 10.53 -20.58 -34.28
CA TYR A 111 10.85 -19.15 -34.24
C TYR A 111 10.04 -18.34 -33.23
N GLU A 112 8.94 -18.86 -32.68
CA GLU A 112 8.19 -18.15 -31.64
C GLU A 112 8.49 -18.74 -30.27
N ASP A 113 8.95 -17.89 -29.34
CA ASP A 113 9.22 -18.22 -27.93
C ASP A 113 7.98 -18.68 -27.14
N GLY A 114 6.86 -18.95 -27.82
CA GLY A 114 5.54 -19.23 -27.25
C GLY A 114 4.96 -18.08 -26.43
N GLY A 115 5.59 -16.91 -26.45
CA GLY A 115 5.36 -15.82 -25.51
C GLY A 115 5.89 -16.07 -24.10
N LEU A 116 6.72 -17.11 -23.87
CA LEU A 116 7.29 -17.42 -22.55
C LEU A 116 8.18 -16.29 -22.05
N ILE A 117 9.10 -15.81 -22.88
CA ILE A 117 10.06 -14.75 -22.50
C ILE A 117 9.32 -13.45 -22.23
N SER A 118 8.36 -13.12 -23.10
CA SER A 118 7.46 -11.98 -22.91
C SER A 118 6.70 -12.06 -21.57
N LYS A 119 6.11 -13.21 -21.24
CA LYS A 119 5.40 -13.42 -19.96
C LYS A 119 6.33 -13.33 -18.74
N ILE A 120 7.56 -13.84 -18.85
CA ILE A 120 8.57 -13.68 -17.80
C ILE A 120 8.93 -12.20 -17.63
N GLY A 121 9.13 -11.46 -18.72
CA GLY A 121 9.37 -10.01 -18.71
C GLY A 121 8.26 -9.25 -17.98
N ILE A 122 7.00 -9.46 -18.36
CA ILE A 122 5.83 -8.85 -17.70
C ILE A 122 5.80 -9.17 -16.20
N THR A 123 6.11 -10.41 -15.83
CA THR A 123 6.12 -10.85 -14.43
C THR A 123 7.24 -10.17 -13.64
N ARG A 124 8.43 -9.99 -14.24
CA ARG A 124 9.55 -9.26 -13.64
C ARG A 124 9.22 -7.78 -13.43
N ASP A 125 8.57 -7.14 -14.39
CA ASP A 125 8.16 -5.73 -14.26
C ASP A 125 7.16 -5.54 -13.12
N LYS A 126 6.19 -6.44 -13.00
CA LYS A 126 5.23 -6.45 -11.89
C LYS A 126 5.91 -6.72 -10.54
N LEU A 127 6.88 -7.64 -10.50
CA LEU A 127 7.67 -7.89 -9.30
C LEU A 127 8.42 -6.63 -8.86
N LYS A 128 9.08 -5.95 -9.81
CA LYS A 128 9.78 -4.70 -9.54
C LYS A 128 8.83 -3.63 -8.98
N ASN A 129 7.69 -3.41 -9.63
CA ASN A 129 6.68 -2.45 -9.15
C ASN A 129 6.19 -2.79 -7.73
N PHE A 130 5.97 -4.07 -7.44
CA PHE A 130 5.57 -4.52 -6.10
C PHE A 130 6.66 -4.26 -5.04
N VAL A 131 7.92 -4.60 -5.34
CA VAL A 131 9.07 -4.38 -4.46
C VAL A 131 9.27 -2.88 -4.21
N ASP A 132 9.34 -2.06 -5.26
CA ASP A 132 9.51 -0.60 -5.17
C ASP A 132 8.42 0.04 -4.29
N ARG A 133 7.18 -0.45 -4.39
CA ARG A 133 6.05 0.02 -3.55
C ARG A 133 6.18 -0.37 -2.09
N ILE A 134 6.67 -1.58 -1.80
CA ILE A 134 6.89 -1.99 -0.41
C ILE A 134 8.09 -1.29 0.20
N GLU A 135 9.17 -1.07 -0.54
CA GLU A 135 10.29 -0.26 -0.08
C GLU A 135 9.83 1.16 0.27
N ALA A 136 9.02 1.78 -0.60
CA ALA A 136 8.43 3.09 -0.30
C ALA A 136 7.53 3.05 0.96
N TYR A 137 6.70 2.03 1.10
CA TYR A 137 5.84 1.86 2.28
C TYR A 137 6.67 1.66 3.56
N SER A 138 7.68 0.79 3.54
CA SER A 138 8.52 0.46 4.69
C SER A 138 9.33 1.67 5.14
N LEU A 139 9.83 2.49 4.21
CA LEU A 139 10.50 3.76 4.51
C LEU A 139 9.58 4.77 5.20
N ILE A 140 8.34 4.92 4.73
CA ILE A 140 7.38 5.90 5.27
C ILE A 140 6.87 5.47 6.65
N PHE A 141 6.56 4.18 6.81
CA PHE A 141 5.89 3.66 8.01
C PHE A 141 6.80 2.89 8.97
N LYS A 142 8.10 2.76 8.65
CA LYS A 142 9.13 2.05 9.44
C LYS A 142 8.77 0.60 9.74
N ASP A 143 8.41 -0.16 8.70
CA ASP A 143 7.99 -1.56 8.81
C ASP A 143 9.08 -2.53 8.34
N ASP A 144 10.01 -2.84 9.24
CA ASP A 144 11.17 -3.70 8.96
C ASP A 144 10.76 -5.16 8.66
N GLY A 145 9.66 -5.62 9.24
CA GLY A 145 9.15 -6.98 9.05
C GLY A 145 8.64 -7.22 7.63
N LEU A 146 7.84 -6.27 7.11
CA LEU A 146 7.37 -6.34 5.72
C LEU A 146 8.54 -6.23 4.74
N ASN A 147 9.50 -5.33 5.00
CA ASN A 147 10.67 -5.14 4.14
C ASN A 147 11.53 -6.41 4.02
N THR A 148 11.73 -7.10 5.15
CA THR A 148 12.48 -8.36 5.20
C THR A 148 11.80 -9.46 4.40
N LEU A 149 10.48 -9.64 4.58
CA LEU A 149 9.71 -10.65 3.83
C LEU A 149 9.77 -10.38 2.31
N ILE A 150 9.68 -9.12 1.89
CA ILE A 150 9.72 -8.78 0.48
C ILE A 150 11.10 -8.94 -0.14
N SER A 151 12.16 -8.64 0.60
CA SER A 151 13.53 -8.92 0.15
C SER A 151 13.73 -10.42 -0.08
N GLU A 152 13.14 -11.27 0.76
CA GLU A 152 13.15 -12.73 0.60
C GLU A 152 12.35 -13.16 -0.66
N VAL A 153 11.15 -12.60 -0.83
CA VAL A 153 10.28 -12.86 -1.99
C VAL A 153 10.96 -12.46 -3.30
N ASP A 154 11.52 -11.26 -3.38
CA ASP A 154 12.24 -10.76 -4.55
C ASP A 154 13.43 -11.66 -4.90
N SER A 155 14.25 -12.00 -3.89
CA SER A 155 15.39 -12.91 -4.07
C SER A 155 14.95 -14.28 -4.59
N LYS A 156 13.88 -14.85 -4.04
CA LYS A 156 13.39 -16.18 -4.45
C LYS A 156 12.79 -16.16 -5.85
N LEU A 157 11.98 -15.15 -6.20
CA LEU A 157 11.42 -15.02 -7.54
C LEU A 157 12.49 -14.74 -8.60
N LYS A 158 13.50 -13.90 -8.31
CA LYS A 158 14.64 -13.69 -9.21
C LYS A 158 15.40 -15.00 -9.48
N LYS A 159 15.59 -15.84 -8.46
CA LYS A 159 16.22 -17.16 -8.64
C LYS A 159 15.41 -18.11 -9.53
N ILE A 160 14.09 -17.94 -9.60
CA ILE A 160 13.21 -18.75 -10.46
C ILE A 160 13.18 -18.18 -11.89
N LEU A 161 13.07 -16.86 -12.02
CA LEU A 161 12.80 -16.20 -13.30
C LEU A 161 14.06 -15.85 -14.12
N CYS A 162 15.16 -15.44 -13.46
CA CYS A 162 16.36 -15.01 -14.17
C CYS A 162 17.05 -16.11 -14.97
N PRO A 163 17.19 -17.37 -14.48
CA PRO A 163 17.91 -18.40 -15.23
C PRO A 163 17.36 -18.64 -16.65
N VAL A 164 16.03 -18.57 -16.83
CA VAL A 164 15.40 -18.75 -18.15
C VAL A 164 15.70 -17.57 -19.09
N MET A 165 15.75 -16.34 -18.55
CA MET A 165 16.15 -15.16 -19.32
C MET A 165 17.63 -15.18 -19.67
N ASP A 166 18.47 -15.62 -18.74
CA ASP A 166 19.91 -15.71 -18.94
C ASP A 166 20.25 -16.76 -20.01
N GLU A 167 19.55 -17.90 -20.00
CA GLU A 167 19.64 -18.92 -21.06
C GLU A 167 19.21 -18.34 -22.43
N TYR A 168 18.09 -17.62 -22.48
CA TYR A 168 17.61 -16.98 -23.70
C TYR A 168 18.60 -15.95 -24.26
N HIS A 169 19.16 -15.10 -23.40
CA HIS A 169 20.16 -14.12 -23.82
C HIS A 169 21.48 -14.78 -24.25
N ALA A 170 21.91 -15.85 -23.57
CA ALA A 170 23.11 -16.59 -23.93
C ALA A 170 23.00 -17.28 -25.29
N MET A 171 21.78 -17.63 -25.71
CA MET A 171 21.50 -18.22 -27.03
C MET A 171 21.07 -17.18 -28.07
N GLU A 172 21.35 -15.89 -27.84
CA GLU A 172 21.02 -14.78 -28.76
C GLU A 172 19.54 -14.73 -29.18
N GLY A 173 18.65 -15.21 -28.31
CA GLY A 173 17.22 -15.25 -28.54
C GLY A 173 16.72 -16.48 -29.31
N GLN A 174 17.59 -17.46 -29.57
CA GLN A 174 17.23 -18.73 -30.21
C GLN A 174 17.15 -19.84 -29.15
N ILE A 175 15.96 -20.33 -28.83
CA ILE A 175 15.77 -21.48 -27.95
C ILE A 175 14.93 -22.52 -28.69
N ASP A 176 15.41 -23.77 -28.72
CA ASP A 176 14.65 -24.92 -29.23
C ASP A 176 13.37 -25.11 -28.39
N SER A 177 12.25 -25.35 -29.06
CA SER A 177 10.96 -25.76 -28.53
C SER A 177 11.04 -26.74 -27.35
N ARG A 178 11.95 -27.73 -27.38
CA ARG A 178 12.16 -28.68 -26.27
C ARG A 178 12.72 -28.01 -25.01
N ALA A 179 13.64 -27.07 -25.16
CA ALA A 179 14.21 -26.31 -24.05
C ALA A 179 13.16 -25.36 -23.46
N HIS A 180 12.33 -24.73 -24.29
CA HIS A 180 11.19 -23.94 -23.81
C HIS A 180 10.15 -24.79 -23.03
N LEU A 181 9.85 -26.00 -23.50
CA LEU A 181 8.94 -26.91 -22.80
C LEU A 181 9.49 -27.29 -21.42
N ARG A 182 10.78 -27.65 -21.35
CA ARG A 182 11.48 -27.95 -20.10
C ARG A 182 11.48 -26.74 -19.14
N ASN A 183 11.74 -25.55 -19.67
CA ASN A 183 11.79 -24.32 -18.88
C ASN A 183 10.41 -23.95 -18.34
N SER A 184 9.36 -24.05 -19.15
CA SER A 184 7.98 -23.81 -18.70
C SER A 184 7.51 -24.86 -17.68
N GLU A 185 7.89 -26.13 -17.82
CA GLU A 185 7.61 -27.18 -16.82
C GLU A 185 8.30 -26.89 -15.48
N SER A 186 9.58 -26.52 -15.52
CA SER A 186 10.35 -26.15 -14.35
C SER A 186 9.74 -24.93 -13.65
N LEU A 187 9.38 -23.90 -14.41
CA LEU A 187 8.69 -22.71 -13.90
C LEU A 187 7.36 -23.08 -13.25
N LYS A 188 6.53 -23.92 -13.88
CA LYS A 188 5.27 -24.38 -13.29
C LYS A 188 5.51 -24.99 -11.91
N LYS A 189 6.49 -25.89 -11.78
CA LYS A 189 6.81 -26.56 -10.50
C LYS A 189 7.31 -25.58 -9.44
N GLU A 190 8.29 -24.75 -9.76
CA GLU A 190 8.90 -23.81 -8.82
C GLU A 190 7.93 -22.69 -8.39
N LEU A 191 7.15 -22.15 -9.34
CA LEU A 191 6.14 -21.13 -9.06
C LEU A 191 4.98 -21.67 -8.22
N THR A 192 4.54 -22.91 -8.47
CA THR A 192 3.53 -23.57 -7.63
C THR A 192 3.99 -23.62 -6.18
N LYS A 193 5.24 -24.07 -5.95
CA LYS A 193 5.82 -24.15 -4.61
C LYS A 193 5.98 -22.76 -3.98
N PHE A 194 6.44 -21.78 -4.75
CA PHE A 194 6.57 -20.40 -4.30
C PHE A 194 5.22 -19.83 -3.83
N LEU A 195 4.16 -19.99 -4.62
CA LEU A 195 2.83 -19.48 -4.28
C LEU A 195 2.29 -20.13 -3.00
N VAL A 196 2.49 -21.44 -2.82
CA VAL A 196 2.10 -22.12 -1.57
C VAL A 196 2.88 -21.58 -0.37
N ASP A 197 4.19 -21.35 -0.52
CA ASP A 197 5.07 -20.92 0.58
C ASP A 197 4.82 -19.46 1.01
N TYR A 198 4.54 -18.56 0.06
CA TYR A 198 4.54 -17.12 0.30
C TYR A 198 3.19 -16.43 0.14
N ASP A 199 2.24 -16.96 -0.65
CA ASP A 199 0.98 -16.23 -0.89
C ASP A 199 0.22 -15.97 0.40
N LYS A 200 0.12 -17.01 1.24
CA LYS A 200 -0.49 -16.89 2.58
C LYS A 200 0.28 -15.92 3.47
N LYS A 201 1.61 -16.02 3.53
CA LYS A 201 2.45 -15.17 4.39
C LYS A 201 2.35 -13.69 3.99
N ILE A 202 2.40 -13.40 2.69
CA ILE A 202 2.28 -12.04 2.16
C ILE A 202 0.88 -11.50 2.47
N LYS A 203 -0.18 -12.28 2.20
CA LYS A 203 -1.56 -11.87 2.50
C LYS A 203 -1.78 -11.62 3.99
N GLU A 204 -1.28 -12.50 4.87
CA GLU A 204 -1.38 -12.33 6.33
C GLU A 204 -0.63 -11.09 6.81
N GLN A 205 0.61 -10.88 6.34
CA GLN A 205 1.38 -9.70 6.67
C GLN A 205 0.70 -8.43 6.19
N LEU A 206 0.22 -8.39 4.95
CA LEU A 206 -0.52 -7.23 4.42
C LEU A 206 -1.83 -7.02 5.20
N ALA A 207 -2.63 -8.07 5.42
CA ALA A 207 -3.89 -7.98 6.14
C ALA A 207 -3.72 -7.47 7.59
N SER A 208 -2.62 -7.84 8.26
CA SER A 208 -2.32 -7.35 9.62
C SER A 208 -2.12 -5.83 9.70
N LYS A 209 -1.91 -5.17 8.55
CA LYS A 209 -1.72 -3.71 8.47
C LYS A 209 -3.01 -2.95 8.14
N ILE A 210 -4.12 -3.66 7.94
CA ILE A 210 -5.44 -3.04 7.80
C ILE A 210 -5.85 -2.50 9.16
N VAL A 211 -5.68 -1.19 9.36
CA VAL A 211 -6.15 -0.49 10.54
C VAL A 211 -7.63 -0.17 10.36
N PHE A 212 -8.48 -0.77 11.21
CA PHE A 212 -9.89 -0.40 11.37
C PHE A 212 -10.04 0.83 12.27
#